data_AF-A0A927T2Q3-F1
#
_entry.id   AF-A0A927T2Q3-F1
#
_cell.length_a   1.000
_cell.length_b   1.000
_cell.length_c   1.000
_cell.angle_alpha   90.00
_cell.angle_beta   90.00
_cell.angle_gamma   90.00
#
_symmetry.space_group_name_H-M   'P 1'
#
loop_
_entity.id
_entity.type
_entity.pdbx_description
1 polymer ?
#
loop_
_entity_poly.entity_id
_entity_poly.type
_entity_poly.pdbx_seq_one_letter_code
_entity_poly.pdbx_strand_id
1 'polypeptide(L)'
;MYNPKTGAWSENANDDFNEHFETTYYLKYNIEKAIYSLDKIMKRKIDYSEFSNRCVYYHFYIDNLLNSLGHIRRRFFNNNVEQERIERNRKEYNYILINEHGKSICNYPIIGDNNIRNFIEHIDEKDEVLMNIGIYYGSFNVIYKGMNQRLKIELLNNEKKQNNLLNLLTKEYKILTVEDGIVKEYKLNLIELEQELKELKKINDKIWSFLTDNIF
;
A
#
# COMPACT_ATOMS: atom_id res chain seq x y z
N MET A 1 20.67 13.46 -9.33
CA MET A 1 19.33 13.19 -9.87
C MET A 1 19.30 12.03 -10.84
N TYR A 2 18.36 11.10 -10.66
CA TYR A 2 18.17 9.94 -11.55
C TYR A 2 17.15 10.22 -12.67
N ASN A 3 17.45 9.77 -13.89
CA ASN A 3 16.51 9.81 -15.00
C ASN A 3 15.97 8.40 -15.29
N PRO A 4 14.68 8.11 -15.00
CA PRO A 4 14.12 6.77 -15.19
C PRO A 4 14.02 6.34 -16.66
N LYS A 5 14.04 7.28 -17.62
CA LYS A 5 13.96 6.98 -19.06
C LYS A 5 15.31 6.52 -19.63
N THR A 6 16.40 7.14 -19.18
CA THR A 6 17.75 6.83 -19.66
C THR A 6 18.53 5.92 -18.73
N GLY A 7 18.09 5.78 -17.46
CA GLY A 7 18.81 5.08 -16.42
C GLY A 7 20.07 5.80 -15.93
N ALA A 8 20.27 7.06 -16.33
CA ALA A 8 21.47 7.82 -15.98
C ALA A 8 21.30 8.61 -14.68
N TRP A 9 22.39 8.75 -13.94
CA TRP A 9 22.52 9.66 -12.81
C TRP A 9 23.26 10.93 -13.25
N SER A 10 22.76 12.09 -12.85
CA SER A 10 23.42 13.38 -13.03
C SER A 10 23.60 14.07 -11.70
N GLU A 11 24.81 14.45 -11.33
CA GLU A 11 25.07 15.20 -10.10
C GLU A 11 24.59 16.66 -10.24
N ASN A 12 24.03 17.19 -9.17
CA ASN A 12 23.69 18.59 -9.04
C ASN A 12 24.32 19.09 -7.74
N ALA A 13 25.20 20.09 -7.82
CA ALA A 13 25.97 20.58 -6.68
C ALA A 13 25.09 21.17 -5.55
N ASN A 14 23.83 21.50 -5.85
CA ASN A 14 22.86 22.00 -4.88
C ASN A 14 22.00 20.91 -4.25
N ASP A 15 22.10 19.65 -4.68
CA ASP A 15 21.32 18.55 -4.10
C ASP A 15 21.91 18.17 -2.72
N ASP A 16 21.05 18.14 -1.69
CA ASP A 16 21.42 17.56 -0.40
C ASP A 16 21.56 16.03 -0.54
N PHE A 17 22.82 15.58 -0.68
CA PHE A 17 23.15 14.17 -0.82
C PHE A 17 22.72 13.34 0.40
N ASN A 18 22.89 13.87 1.62
CA ASN A 18 22.55 13.15 2.85
C ASN A 18 21.02 12.96 2.95
N GLU A 19 20.24 14.00 2.65
CA GLU A 19 18.78 13.87 2.54
C GLU A 19 18.40 12.79 1.53
N HIS A 20 19.03 12.80 0.35
CA HIS A 20 18.70 11.85 -0.71
C HIS A 20 19.04 10.41 -0.33
N PHE A 21 20.20 10.18 0.30
CA PHE A 21 20.62 8.89 0.82
C PHE A 21 19.62 8.34 1.86
N GLU A 22 19.39 9.09 2.93
CA GLU A 22 18.53 8.67 4.05
C GLU A 22 17.12 8.33 3.57
N THR A 23 16.59 9.17 2.69
CA THR A 23 15.20 9.04 2.29
C THR A 23 14.98 7.99 1.20
N THR A 24 15.99 7.72 0.37
CA THR A 24 16.01 6.53 -0.49
C THR A 24 16.13 5.25 0.33
N TYR A 25 16.94 5.23 1.39
CA TYR A 25 17.02 4.09 2.30
C TYR A 25 15.66 3.78 2.95
N TYR A 26 15.00 4.78 3.53
CA TYR A 26 13.69 4.59 4.15
C TYR A 26 12.63 4.15 3.13
N LEU A 27 12.67 4.66 1.90
CA LEU A 27 11.81 4.19 0.83
C LEU A 27 12.08 2.71 0.51
N LYS A 28 13.35 2.32 0.37
CA LYS A 28 13.80 0.93 0.16
C LYS A 28 13.24 0.00 1.23
N TYR A 29 13.43 0.35 2.50
CA TYR A 29 12.95 -0.42 3.64
C TYR A 29 11.43 -0.63 3.60
N ASN A 30 10.65 0.42 3.34
CA ASN A 30 9.19 0.30 3.28
C ASN A 30 8.71 -0.51 2.06
N ILE A 31 9.38 -0.38 0.90
CA ILE A 31 9.09 -1.22 -0.27
C ILE A 31 9.34 -2.69 0.05
N GLU A 32 10.48 -3.01 0.66
CA GLU A 32 10.83 -4.38 1.04
C GLU A 32 9.88 -4.95 2.09
N LYS A 33 9.50 -4.14 3.10
CA LYS A 33 8.50 -4.51 4.10
C LYS A 33 7.12 -4.78 3.48
N ALA A 34 6.69 -3.95 2.53
CA ALA A 34 5.42 -4.12 1.83
C ALA A 34 5.42 -5.42 1.00
N ILE A 35 6.47 -5.66 0.22
CA ILE A 35 6.62 -6.88 -0.58
C ILE A 35 6.65 -8.11 0.32
N TYR A 36 7.43 -8.09 1.41
CA TYR A 36 7.49 -9.20 2.36
C TYR A 36 6.13 -9.50 2.98
N SER A 37 5.36 -8.46 3.33
CA SER A 37 4.01 -8.63 3.88
C SER A 37 3.06 -9.24 2.85
N LEU A 38 3.12 -8.79 1.59
CA LEU A 38 2.37 -9.41 0.48
C LEU A 38 2.73 -10.87 0.28
N ASP A 39 4.01 -11.22 0.28
CA ASP A 39 4.46 -12.60 0.15
C ASP A 39 3.87 -13.49 1.25
N LYS A 40 3.82 -12.99 2.49
CA LYS A 40 3.22 -13.68 3.64
C LYS A 40 1.70 -13.83 3.52
N ILE A 41 1.01 -12.85 2.94
CA ILE A 41 -0.43 -12.89 2.66
C ILE A 41 -0.73 -13.88 1.52
N MET A 42 0.08 -13.87 0.47
CA MET A 42 -0.19 -14.58 -0.79
C MET A 42 0.30 -16.03 -0.77
N LYS A 43 1.09 -16.42 0.23
CA LYS A 43 1.64 -17.76 0.40
C LYS A 43 0.55 -18.83 0.39
N ARG A 44 0.74 -19.89 -0.42
CA ARG A 44 -0.23 -21.00 -0.54
C ARG A 44 -0.46 -21.77 0.77
N LYS A 45 0.59 -21.92 1.58
CA LYS A 45 0.56 -22.55 2.90
C LYS A 45 1.21 -21.62 3.90
N ILE A 46 0.43 -21.12 4.83
CA ILE A 46 0.91 -20.28 5.91
C ILE A 46 1.23 -21.13 7.14
N ASP A 47 2.20 -20.67 7.90
CA ASP A 47 2.42 -21.07 9.28
C ASP A 47 2.00 -19.89 10.15
N TYR A 48 1.01 -20.10 11.00
CA TYR A 48 0.49 -19.10 11.93
C TYR A 48 0.61 -19.57 13.37
N SER A 49 1.51 -20.50 13.67
CA SER A 49 1.73 -21.04 15.02
C SER A 49 2.11 -19.96 16.06
N GLU A 50 2.75 -18.88 15.62
CA GLU A 50 3.06 -17.70 16.45
C GLU A 50 1.84 -16.82 16.74
N PHE A 51 0.70 -17.07 16.09
CA PHE A 51 -0.53 -16.29 16.21
C PHE A 51 -1.66 -17.13 16.82
N SER A 52 -2.56 -16.49 17.56
CA SER A 52 -3.70 -17.17 18.19
C SER A 52 -4.65 -17.80 17.18
N ASN A 53 -4.76 -17.21 15.98
CA ASN A 53 -5.52 -17.77 14.88
C ASN A 53 -5.09 -17.16 13.53
N ARG A 54 -5.65 -17.73 12.46
CA ARG A 54 -5.40 -17.34 11.08
C ARG A 54 -5.79 -15.88 10.78
N CYS A 55 -6.88 -15.38 11.35
CA CYS A 55 -7.29 -14.00 11.12
C CYS A 55 -6.27 -13.02 11.67
N VAL A 56 -5.73 -13.27 12.87
CA VAL A 56 -4.68 -12.41 13.47
C VAL A 56 -3.40 -12.41 12.62
N TYR A 57 -2.98 -13.58 12.11
CA TYR A 57 -1.85 -13.67 11.17
C TYR A 57 -2.05 -12.73 9.97
N TYR A 58 -3.20 -12.83 9.30
CA TYR A 58 -3.44 -12.03 8.10
C TYR A 58 -3.65 -10.55 8.42
N HIS A 59 -4.32 -10.23 9.52
CA HIS A 59 -4.51 -8.86 9.97
C HIS A 59 -3.16 -8.19 10.22
N PHE A 60 -2.26 -8.86 10.93
CA PHE A 60 -0.90 -8.38 11.18
C PHE A 60 -0.15 -8.03 9.89
N TYR A 61 -0.20 -8.89 8.87
CA TYR A 61 0.50 -8.62 7.61
C TYR A 61 -0.22 -7.57 6.74
N ILE A 62 -1.55 -7.49 6.80
CA ILE A 62 -2.32 -6.44 6.11
C ILE A 62 -1.99 -5.07 6.72
N ASP A 63 -1.95 -4.94 8.04
CA ASP A 63 -1.60 -3.69 8.70
C ASP A 63 -0.18 -3.27 8.37
N ASN A 64 0.78 -4.20 8.40
CA ASN A 64 2.15 -3.92 8.00
C ASN A 64 2.27 -3.50 6.54
N LEU A 65 1.50 -4.13 5.64
CA LEU A 65 1.41 -3.74 4.24
C LEU A 65 0.90 -2.31 4.11
N LEU A 66 -0.28 -2.01 4.65
CA LEU A 66 -0.97 -0.71 4.50
C LEU A 66 -0.17 0.44 5.14
N ASN A 67 0.45 0.20 6.29
CA ASN A 67 1.37 1.16 6.92
C ASN A 67 2.56 1.47 6.00
N SER A 68 3.17 0.43 5.40
CA SER A 68 4.30 0.60 4.49
C SER A 68 3.90 1.35 3.22
N LEU A 69 2.76 1.01 2.61
CA LEU A 69 2.21 1.76 1.46
C LEU A 69 2.03 3.22 1.79
N GLY A 70 1.54 3.50 3.00
CA GLY A 70 1.41 4.84 3.49
C GLY A 70 2.73 5.62 3.55
N HIS A 71 3.79 5.02 4.09
CA HIS A 71 5.11 5.64 4.13
C HIS A 71 5.69 5.86 2.73
N ILE A 72 5.52 4.88 1.83
CA ILE A 72 5.90 5.00 0.42
C ILE A 72 5.19 6.19 -0.22
N ARG A 73 3.86 6.26 -0.09
CA ARG A 73 3.04 7.34 -0.66
C ARG A 73 3.50 8.72 -0.19
N ARG A 74 3.81 8.89 1.09
CA ARG A 74 4.27 10.17 1.67
C ARG A 74 5.59 10.67 1.07
N ARG A 75 6.38 9.82 0.40
CA ARG A 75 7.56 10.25 -0.38
C ARG A 75 7.17 11.09 -1.59
N PHE A 76 5.98 10.88 -2.14
CA PHE A 76 5.49 11.47 -3.39
C PHE A 76 4.30 12.42 -3.20
N PHE A 77 3.61 12.35 -2.05
CA PHE A 77 2.53 13.27 -1.68
C PHE A 77 2.65 13.63 -0.20
N ASN A 78 3.25 14.78 0.10
CA ASN A 78 3.34 15.31 1.45
C ASN A 78 3.35 16.84 1.42
N ASN A 79 2.33 17.45 2.01
CA ASN A 79 2.15 18.90 2.03
C ASN A 79 3.04 19.60 3.07
N ASN A 80 3.70 18.84 3.96
CA ASN A 80 4.56 19.36 5.01
C ASN A 80 6.05 19.37 4.60
N VAL A 81 6.33 19.10 3.32
CA VAL A 81 7.69 19.03 2.76
C VAL A 81 7.78 19.98 1.58
N GLU A 82 8.97 20.51 1.33
CA GLU A 82 9.22 21.38 0.18
C GLU A 82 8.74 20.77 -1.13
N GLN A 83 8.02 21.58 -1.90
CA GLN A 83 7.38 21.15 -3.15
C GLN A 83 8.40 20.67 -4.18
N GLU A 84 9.55 21.35 -4.28
CA GLU A 84 10.64 20.98 -5.19
C GLU A 84 11.15 19.55 -4.95
N ARG A 85 11.28 19.16 -3.67
CA ARG A 85 11.68 17.80 -3.30
C ARG A 85 10.63 16.76 -3.71
N ILE A 86 9.35 17.07 -3.54
CA ILE A 86 8.26 16.19 -3.97
C ILE A 86 8.26 16.05 -5.50
N GLU A 87 8.47 17.13 -6.23
CA GLU A 87 8.55 17.14 -7.69
C GLU A 87 9.77 16.36 -8.20
N ARG A 88 10.94 16.53 -7.57
CA ARG A 88 12.14 15.72 -7.84
C ARG A 88 11.84 14.24 -7.66
N ASN A 89 11.29 13.83 -6.50
CA ASN A 89 10.95 12.44 -6.23
C ASN A 89 9.97 11.88 -7.27
N ARG A 90 8.92 12.63 -7.62
CA ARG A 90 7.96 12.19 -8.65
C ARG A 90 8.62 11.99 -10.01
N LYS A 91 9.59 12.83 -10.36
CA LYS A 91 10.34 12.74 -11.61
C LYS A 91 11.31 11.54 -11.62
N GLU A 92 12.12 11.39 -10.59
CA GLU A 92 13.13 10.32 -10.49
C GLU A 92 12.49 8.93 -10.47
N TYR A 93 11.36 8.80 -9.77
CA TYR A 93 10.65 7.53 -9.65
C TYR A 93 9.58 7.32 -10.72
N ASN A 94 9.49 8.21 -11.72
CA ASN A 94 8.44 8.16 -12.75
C ASN A 94 7.03 8.00 -12.15
N TYR A 95 6.78 8.69 -11.04
CA TYR A 95 5.57 8.51 -10.23
C TYR A 95 4.35 9.18 -10.86
N ILE A 96 4.58 10.19 -11.69
CA ILE A 96 3.56 10.92 -12.43
C ILE A 96 3.85 10.83 -13.93
N LEU A 97 2.84 10.48 -14.72
CA LEU A 97 2.88 10.54 -16.18
C LEU A 97 1.97 11.65 -16.70
N ILE A 98 2.24 12.11 -17.92
CA ILE A 98 1.33 12.96 -18.68
C ILE A 98 0.62 12.08 -19.71
N ASN A 99 -0.71 12.03 -19.65
CA ASN A 99 -1.49 11.27 -20.62
C ASN A 99 -1.61 12.01 -21.97
N GLU A 100 -2.26 11.38 -22.95
CA GLU A 100 -2.47 11.92 -24.30
C GLU A 100 -3.20 13.27 -24.34
N HIS A 101 -3.91 13.62 -23.26
CA HIS A 101 -4.64 14.89 -23.11
C HIS A 101 -3.87 15.94 -22.31
N GLY A 102 -2.59 15.72 -22.02
CA GLY A 102 -1.78 16.65 -21.23
C GLY A 102 -2.07 16.61 -19.72
N LYS A 103 -2.88 15.66 -19.23
CA LYS A 103 -3.25 15.54 -17.82
C LYS A 103 -2.24 14.68 -17.06
N SER A 104 -1.82 15.18 -15.90
CA SER A 104 -1.03 14.45 -14.91
C SER A 104 -1.82 13.29 -14.31
N ILE A 105 -1.26 12.08 -14.40
CA ILE A 105 -1.81 10.83 -13.85
C ILE A 105 -0.78 10.13 -12.96
N CYS A 106 -1.25 9.46 -11.92
CA CYS A 106 -0.40 8.64 -11.06
C CYS A 106 0.00 7.35 -11.78
N ASN A 107 1.31 7.09 -11.90
CA ASN A 107 1.83 5.85 -12.50
C ASN A 107 1.72 4.64 -11.56
N TYR A 108 1.49 4.90 -10.27
CA TYR A 108 1.30 3.89 -9.22
C TYR A 108 -0.07 4.14 -8.55
N PRO A 109 -1.18 3.92 -9.26
CA PRO A 109 -2.51 4.27 -8.77
C PRO A 109 -2.89 3.59 -7.45
N ILE A 110 -2.47 2.33 -7.22
CA ILE A 110 -2.79 1.62 -5.97
C ILE A 110 -1.95 2.16 -4.81
N ILE A 111 -0.64 2.33 -4.99
CA ILE A 111 0.24 2.91 -3.95
C ILE A 111 -0.14 4.38 -3.67
N GLY A 112 -0.55 5.11 -4.71
CA GLY A 112 -0.94 6.52 -4.62
C GLY A 112 -2.29 6.76 -3.93
N ASP A 113 -3.16 5.76 -3.87
CA ASP A 113 -4.45 5.83 -3.18
C ASP A 113 -4.26 5.83 -1.66
N ASN A 114 -4.88 6.80 -0.98
CA ASN A 114 -4.80 6.97 0.46
C ASN A 114 -6.03 6.46 1.21
N ASN A 115 -7.11 6.11 0.50
CA ASN A 115 -8.42 5.84 1.11
C ASN A 115 -8.35 4.64 2.06
N ILE A 116 -7.69 3.57 1.63
CA ILE A 116 -7.59 2.34 2.42
C ILE A 116 -6.70 2.51 3.65
N ARG A 117 -5.61 3.29 3.54
CA ARG A 117 -4.77 3.62 4.68
C ARG A 117 -5.52 4.50 5.69
N ASN A 118 -6.20 5.54 5.21
CA ASN A 118 -6.97 6.45 6.06
C ASN A 118 -8.01 5.69 6.88
N PHE A 119 -8.64 4.66 6.31
CA PHE A 119 -9.53 3.80 7.08
C PHE A 119 -8.82 3.08 8.23
N ILE A 120 -7.66 2.46 7.99
CA ILE A 120 -6.93 1.73 9.05
C ILE A 120 -6.49 2.66 10.19
N GLU A 121 -6.01 3.87 9.87
CA GLU A 121 -5.60 4.85 10.90
C GLU A 121 -6.76 5.27 11.81
N HIS A 122 -8.00 5.16 11.32
CA HIS A 122 -9.23 5.57 12.02
C HIS A 122 -10.23 4.41 12.17
N ILE A 123 -9.75 3.16 12.19
CA ILE A 123 -10.62 1.98 12.05
C ILE A 123 -11.69 1.94 13.13
N ASP A 124 -11.33 2.22 14.39
CA ASP A 124 -12.27 2.21 15.53
C ASP A 124 -13.40 3.24 15.35
N GLU A 125 -13.05 4.46 14.94
CA GLU A 125 -14.00 5.56 14.70
C GLU A 125 -14.94 5.22 13.53
N LYS A 126 -14.39 4.69 12.43
CA LYS A 126 -15.18 4.32 11.23
C LYS A 126 -16.09 3.13 11.51
N ASP A 127 -15.63 2.19 12.31
CA ASP A 127 -16.37 1.01 12.74
C ASP A 127 -17.56 1.40 13.63
N GLU A 128 -17.36 2.30 14.60
CA GLU A 128 -18.44 2.80 15.45
C GLU A 128 -19.57 3.44 14.63
N VAL A 129 -19.22 4.27 13.64
CA VAL A 129 -20.22 4.87 12.74
C VAL A 129 -21.00 3.79 11.97
N LEU A 130 -20.31 2.78 11.43
CA LEU A 130 -20.95 1.68 10.70
C LEU A 130 -21.85 0.83 11.61
N MET A 131 -21.47 0.61 12.88
CA MET A 131 -22.29 -0.07 13.88
C MET A 131 -23.58 0.73 14.13
N ASN A 132 -23.45 2.05 14.34
CA ASN A 132 -24.56 2.94 14.66
C ASN A 132 -25.62 3.00 13.55
N ILE A 133 -25.23 2.92 12.28
CA ILE A 133 -26.18 2.86 11.15
C ILE A 133 -26.73 1.46 10.86
N GLY A 134 -26.31 0.45 11.64
CA GLY A 134 -26.86 -0.91 11.56
C GLY A 134 -26.39 -1.76 10.37
N ILE A 135 -25.33 -1.35 9.66
CA ILE A 135 -24.82 -2.00 8.44
C ILE A 135 -23.63 -2.96 8.73
N TYR A 136 -23.19 -3.04 10.00
CA TYR A 136 -21.93 -3.69 10.40
C TYR A 136 -22.05 -4.59 11.63
N TYR A 137 -21.16 -5.58 11.73
CA TYR A 137 -21.11 -6.60 12.79
C TYR A 137 -19.73 -6.85 13.44
N GLY A 138 -18.71 -6.04 13.16
CA GLY A 138 -17.39 -6.27 13.74
C GLY A 138 -16.48 -7.17 12.90
N SER A 139 -15.21 -6.79 12.78
CA SER A 139 -13.99 -7.62 12.58
C SER A 139 -13.36 -7.78 11.18
N PHE A 140 -12.03 -7.96 11.22
CA PHE A 140 -11.20 -8.45 10.12
C PHE A 140 -11.54 -9.90 9.78
N ASN A 141 -11.95 -10.15 8.54
CA ASN A 141 -12.30 -11.47 8.05
C ASN A 141 -11.43 -11.91 6.88
N VAL A 142 -11.25 -13.23 6.75
CA VAL A 142 -10.47 -13.82 5.65
C VAL A 142 -11.21 -14.96 4.97
N ILE A 143 -11.35 -14.87 3.65
CA ILE A 143 -11.87 -15.94 2.80
C ILE A 143 -10.68 -16.70 2.20
N TYR A 144 -10.64 -18.01 2.40
CA TYR A 144 -9.52 -18.85 1.97
C TYR A 144 -9.96 -20.22 1.45
N LYS A 145 -9.09 -20.87 0.68
CA LYS A 145 -9.34 -22.22 0.14
C LYS A 145 -9.40 -23.24 1.27
N GLY A 146 -10.51 -23.99 1.33
CA GLY A 146 -10.71 -25.03 2.35
C GLY A 146 -11.39 -24.54 3.64
N MET A 147 -11.84 -23.28 3.68
CA MET A 147 -12.71 -22.82 4.77
C MET A 147 -14.08 -23.51 4.72
N ASN A 148 -14.81 -23.48 5.84
CA ASN A 148 -16.18 -23.97 5.90
C ASN A 148 -17.09 -23.26 4.88
N GLN A 149 -17.86 -24.01 4.09
CA GLN A 149 -18.67 -23.45 3.00
C GLN A 149 -19.81 -22.57 3.49
N ARG A 150 -20.44 -22.91 4.62
CA ARG A 150 -21.50 -22.08 5.21
C ARG A 150 -20.95 -20.72 5.65
N LEU A 151 -19.82 -20.71 6.38
CA LEU A 151 -19.14 -19.47 6.76
C LEU A 151 -18.71 -18.65 5.54
N LYS A 152 -18.22 -19.31 4.48
CA LYS A 152 -17.88 -18.63 3.23
C LYS A 152 -19.09 -17.92 2.61
N ILE A 153 -20.24 -18.61 2.53
CA ILE A 153 -21.48 -18.04 1.99
C ILE A 153 -21.94 -16.87 2.86
N GLU A 154 -21.90 -17.03 4.18
CA GLU A 154 -22.26 -15.97 5.14
C GLU A 154 -21.35 -14.73 4.98
N LEU A 155 -20.04 -14.90 4.77
CA LEU A 155 -19.13 -13.77 4.51
C LEU A 155 -19.33 -13.09 3.16
N LEU A 156 -19.91 -13.78 2.17
CA LEU A 156 -20.12 -13.26 0.81
C LEU A 156 -21.52 -12.66 0.58
N ASN A 157 -22.55 -13.15 1.27
CA ASN A 157 -23.96 -12.90 0.94
C ASN A 157 -24.74 -12.11 2.01
N ASN A 158 -24.08 -11.55 3.02
CA ASN A 158 -24.78 -10.95 4.16
C ASN A 158 -25.44 -9.59 3.82
N GLU A 159 -26.70 -9.40 4.26
CA GLU A 159 -27.41 -8.11 4.24
C GLU A 159 -26.65 -7.02 5.01
N LYS A 160 -25.83 -7.41 6.00
CA LYS A 160 -24.83 -6.57 6.66
C LYS A 160 -23.44 -6.83 6.09
N LYS A 161 -22.71 -5.78 5.74
CA LYS A 161 -21.44 -5.90 5.02
C LYS A 161 -20.26 -6.12 5.98
N GLN A 162 -19.27 -6.86 5.50
CA GLN A 162 -17.95 -6.94 6.13
C GLN A 162 -17.21 -5.62 5.86
N ASN A 163 -16.71 -4.97 6.92
CA ASN A 163 -15.98 -3.71 6.81
C ASN A 163 -14.51 -3.90 6.45
N ASN A 164 -13.97 -5.10 6.67
CA ASN A 164 -12.55 -5.39 6.53
C ASN A 164 -12.41 -6.87 6.14
N LEU A 165 -12.23 -7.10 4.84
CA LEU A 165 -12.29 -8.44 4.26
C LEU A 165 -11.12 -8.70 3.32
N LEU A 166 -10.29 -9.67 3.70
CA LEU A 166 -9.27 -10.24 2.84
C LEU A 166 -9.81 -11.48 2.10
N ASN A 167 -9.97 -11.40 0.78
CA ASN A 167 -10.38 -12.52 -0.05
C ASN A 167 -9.17 -13.13 -0.79
N LEU A 168 -8.64 -14.23 -0.27
CA LEU A 168 -7.49 -14.94 -0.85
C LEU A 168 -7.85 -15.77 -2.09
N LEU A 169 -9.14 -15.90 -2.42
CA LEU A 169 -9.58 -16.54 -3.67
C LEU A 169 -9.51 -15.56 -4.82
N THR A 170 -9.95 -14.32 -4.62
CA THR A 170 -9.91 -13.25 -5.63
C THR A 170 -8.64 -12.41 -5.57
N LYS A 171 -7.83 -12.55 -4.51
CA LYS A 171 -6.60 -11.77 -4.25
C LYS A 171 -6.88 -10.29 -4.02
N GLU A 172 -7.92 -10.03 -3.25
CA GLU A 172 -8.43 -8.69 -3.00
C GLU A 172 -8.56 -8.43 -1.51
N TYR A 173 -8.18 -7.23 -1.10
CA TYR A 173 -8.50 -6.69 0.21
C TYR A 173 -9.57 -5.61 0.03
N LYS A 174 -10.65 -5.70 0.81
CA LYS A 174 -11.77 -4.78 0.73
C LYS A 174 -12.03 -4.15 2.08
N ILE A 175 -12.36 -2.87 2.04
CA ILE A 175 -12.87 -2.17 3.20
C ILE A 175 -14.20 -1.51 2.89
N LEU A 176 -15.05 -1.42 3.90
CA LEU A 176 -16.23 -0.58 3.92
C LEU A 176 -15.99 0.51 4.95
N THR A 177 -16.25 1.76 4.59
CA THR A 177 -16.06 2.91 5.48
C THR A 177 -17.17 3.94 5.25
N VAL A 178 -17.23 4.95 6.10
CA VAL A 178 -18.13 6.10 5.95
C VAL A 178 -17.31 7.36 5.77
N GLU A 179 -17.61 8.10 4.70
CA GLU A 179 -17.04 9.41 4.41
C GLU A 179 -18.18 10.39 4.16
N ASP A 180 -18.21 11.48 4.91
CA ASP A 180 -19.26 12.51 4.81
C ASP A 180 -20.69 11.95 4.92
N GLY A 181 -20.87 10.94 5.77
CA GLY A 181 -22.16 10.25 5.97
C GLY A 181 -22.53 9.25 4.87
N ILE A 182 -21.68 9.07 3.86
CA ILE A 182 -21.90 8.15 2.74
C ILE A 182 -21.06 6.89 2.94
N VAL A 183 -21.72 5.73 2.88
CA VAL A 183 -21.04 4.43 2.90
C VAL A 183 -20.27 4.25 1.59
N LYS A 184 -18.96 4.03 1.69
CA LYS A 184 -18.05 3.77 0.57
C LYS A 184 -17.37 2.42 0.73
N GLU A 185 -17.12 1.78 -0.41
CA GLU A 185 -16.36 0.54 -0.48
C GLU A 185 -15.07 0.80 -1.27
N TYR A 186 -13.94 0.45 -0.67
CA TYR A 186 -12.64 0.51 -1.34
C TYR A 186 -12.08 -0.90 -1.48
N LYS A 187 -11.31 -1.07 -2.56
CA LYS A 187 -10.77 -2.36 -2.96
C LYS A 187 -9.32 -2.20 -3.37
N LEU A 188 -8.48 -3.10 -2.86
CA LEU A 188 -7.08 -3.22 -3.21
C LEU A 188 -6.85 -4.58 -3.88
N ASN A 189 -6.34 -4.55 -5.11
CA ASN A 189 -5.90 -5.74 -5.84
C ASN A 189 -4.47 -6.08 -5.45
N LEU A 190 -4.26 -7.22 -4.79
CA LEU A 190 -2.95 -7.60 -4.25
C LEU A 190 -1.95 -7.96 -5.34
N ILE A 191 -2.41 -8.46 -6.50
CA ILE A 191 -1.54 -8.82 -7.63
C ILE A 191 -1.03 -7.58 -8.34
N GLU A 192 -1.92 -6.63 -8.62
CA GLU A 192 -1.54 -5.35 -9.25
C GLU A 192 -0.66 -4.52 -8.30
N LEU A 193 -0.95 -4.54 -6.99
CA LEU A 193 -0.09 -3.89 -6.01
C LEU A 193 1.32 -4.48 -5.99
N GLU A 194 1.44 -5.81 -6.05
CA GLU A 194 2.74 -6.48 -6.10
C GLU A 194 3.55 -6.03 -7.34
N GLN A 195 2.88 -5.84 -8.49
CA GLN A 195 3.50 -5.32 -9.70
C GLN A 195 3.99 -3.88 -9.51
N GLU A 196 3.15 -2.99 -9.00
CA GLU A 196 3.52 -1.60 -8.70
C GLU A 196 4.73 -1.52 -7.76
N LEU A 197 4.73 -2.31 -6.68
CA LEU A 197 5.82 -2.35 -5.70
C LEU A 197 7.12 -2.87 -6.33
N LYS A 198 7.05 -3.90 -7.19
CA LYS A 198 8.23 -4.44 -7.89
C LYS A 198 8.83 -3.42 -8.86
N GLU A 199 8.00 -2.69 -9.61
CA GLU A 199 8.49 -1.64 -10.49
C GLU A 199 9.12 -0.48 -9.71
N LEU A 200 8.48 -0.04 -8.63
CA LEU A 200 9.04 0.98 -7.76
C LEU A 200 10.36 0.53 -7.13
N LYS A 201 10.45 -0.74 -6.70
CA LYS A 201 11.67 -1.34 -6.15
C LYS A 201 12.81 -1.29 -7.16
N LYS A 202 12.58 -1.65 -8.42
CA LYS A 202 13.63 -1.61 -9.46
C LYS A 202 14.24 -0.21 -9.62
N ILE A 203 13.40 0.83 -9.60
CA ILE A 203 13.89 2.21 -9.69
C ILE A 203 14.64 2.60 -8.42
N ASN A 204 14.08 2.29 -7.26
CA ASN A 204 14.72 2.57 -5.97
C ASN A 204 16.09 1.89 -5.85
N ASP A 205 16.21 0.63 -6.26
CA ASP A 205 17.47 -0.12 -6.21
C ASP A 205 18.54 0.51 -7.11
N LYS A 206 18.17 1.07 -8.28
CA LYS A 206 19.09 1.80 -9.15
C LYS A 206 19.54 3.13 -8.54
N ILE A 207 18.61 3.89 -7.96
CA ILE A 207 18.97 5.14 -7.26
C ILE A 207 19.88 4.83 -6.08
N TRP A 208 19.54 3.79 -5.33
CA TRP A 208 20.31 3.31 -4.19
C TRP A 208 21.74 2.93 -4.58
N SER A 209 21.95 2.22 -5.70
CA SER A 209 23.32 1.90 -6.16
C SER A 209 24.13 3.17 -6.41
N PHE A 210 23.60 4.15 -7.15
CA PHE A 210 24.32 5.41 -7.38
C PHE A 210 24.67 6.17 -6.09
N LEU A 211 23.81 6.10 -5.08
CA LEU A 211 24.03 6.73 -3.78
C LEU A 211 25.00 5.94 -2.88
N THR A 212 25.21 4.65 -3.15
CA THR A 212 26.05 3.77 -2.33
C THR A 212 27.36 3.37 -2.97
N ASP A 213 27.53 3.54 -4.28
CA ASP A 213 28.73 3.16 -5.03
C ASP A 213 30.03 3.78 -4.49
N ASN A 214 29.95 4.81 -3.64
CA ASN A 214 31.08 5.47 -2.97
C ASN A 214 31.14 5.27 -1.45
N ILE A 215 30.22 4.50 -0.85
CA ILE A 215 30.05 4.39 0.61
C ILE A 215 30.33 2.97 1.12
N PHE A 216 30.14 1.94 0.28
CA PHE A 216 30.37 0.53 0.62
C PHE A 216 31.30 -0.17 -0.36
#